data_AF-A0A259FLF3-F1
#
_entry.id   AF-A0A259FLF3-F1
#
_cell.length_a   1.000
_cell.length_b   1.000
_cell.length_c   1.000
_cell.angle_alpha   90.00
_cell.angle_beta   90.00
_cell.angle_gamma   90.00
#
_symmetry.space_group_name_H-M   'P 1'
#
loop_
_entity.id
_entity.type
_entity.pdbx_description
1 polymer ?
#
loop_
_entity_poly.entity_id
_entity_poly.type
_entity_poly.pdbx_seq_one_letter_code
_entity_poly.pdbx_strand_id
1 'polypeptide(L)'
;MWHRKLHRALGQIYLRLAMKRAPFAKCGDSVIPLLARKLGYRPGVVFLYRHYVDQTFSAHQRHGIGYAELMESYYNHNSTALMTVQVYGGCVVSYEEIMDVSETAWAAALARTTGLDAETILASRAKIVCPQPPATRRIVPSDPRADALLTQLADFRERYIEADRLGERS
;
A
#
# COMPACT_ATOMS: atom_id res chain seq x y z
N MET A 1 24.21 19.53 -16.54
CA MET A 1 23.59 19.87 -15.23
C MET A 1 22.22 20.57 -15.36
N TRP A 2 22.00 21.42 -16.38
CA TRP A 2 20.74 22.16 -16.61
C TRP A 2 19.50 21.28 -16.87
N HIS A 3 19.62 20.23 -17.69
CA HIS A 3 18.49 19.34 -18.01
C HIS A 3 17.86 18.68 -16.76
N ARG A 4 18.67 18.25 -15.79
CA ARG A 4 18.16 17.62 -14.54
C ARG A 4 17.32 18.59 -13.70
N LYS A 5 17.68 19.88 -13.65
CA LYS A 5 16.90 20.89 -12.93
C LYS A 5 15.55 21.14 -13.62
N LEU A 6 15.54 21.20 -14.95
CA LEU A 6 14.31 21.38 -15.73
C LEU A 6 13.34 20.20 -15.56
N HIS A 7 13.82 18.96 -15.67
CA HIS A 7 12.98 17.78 -15.46
C HIS A 7 12.40 17.72 -14.04
N ARG A 8 13.18 18.11 -13.03
CA ARG A 8 12.69 18.18 -11.64
C ARG A 8 11.61 19.24 -11.47
N ALA A 9 11.79 20.42 -12.05
CA ALA A 9 10.80 21.51 -11.99
C ALA A 9 9.49 21.11 -12.69
N LEU A 10 9.59 20.55 -13.90
CA LEU A 10 8.43 20.04 -14.64
C LEU A 10 7.72 18.93 -13.86
N GLY A 11 8.46 17.97 -13.30
CA GLY A 11 7.90 16.89 -12.48
C GLY A 11 7.12 17.42 -11.26
N GLN A 12 7.62 18.46 -10.59
CA GLN A 12 6.89 19.11 -9.49
C GLN A 12 5.63 19.82 -9.96
N ILE A 13 5.64 20.46 -11.12
CA ILE A 13 4.45 21.10 -11.71
C ILE A 13 3.39 20.04 -12.04
N TYR A 14 3.78 18.97 -12.72
CA TYR A 14 2.85 17.87 -13.05
C TYR A 14 2.30 17.20 -11.80
N LEU A 15 3.13 16.94 -10.79
CA LEU A 15 2.67 16.37 -9.53
C LEU A 15 1.67 17.31 -8.84
N ARG A 16 1.93 18.62 -8.79
CA ARG A 16 0.97 19.59 -8.24
C ARG A 16 -0.36 19.57 -8.99
N LEU A 17 -0.33 19.53 -10.32
CA LEU A 17 -1.54 19.47 -11.13
C LEU A 17 -2.30 18.16 -10.93
N ALA A 18 -1.59 17.03 -10.84
CA ALA A 18 -2.17 15.73 -10.56
C ALA A 18 -2.83 15.71 -9.18
N MET A 19 -2.15 16.16 -8.13
CA MET A 19 -2.67 16.20 -6.75
C MET A 19 -3.88 17.13 -6.59
N LYS A 20 -4.01 18.17 -7.42
CA LYS A 20 -5.20 19.04 -7.44
C LYS A 20 -6.43 18.36 -8.04
N ARG A 21 -6.24 17.36 -8.91
CA ARG A 21 -7.32 16.74 -9.70
C ARG A 21 -7.69 15.34 -9.21
N ALA A 22 -6.72 14.62 -8.64
CA ALA A 22 -6.89 13.25 -8.22
C ALA A 22 -6.78 13.15 -6.68
N PRO A 23 -7.89 12.94 -5.96
CA PRO A 23 -7.85 12.74 -4.51
C PRO A 23 -7.14 11.42 -4.14
N PHE A 24 -7.03 10.48 -5.08
CA PHE A 24 -6.36 9.20 -4.91
C PHE A 24 -5.36 8.96 -6.03
N ALA A 25 -4.20 8.40 -5.69
CA ALA A 25 -3.18 7.97 -6.64
C ALA A 25 -2.66 6.58 -6.23
N LYS A 26 -2.60 5.66 -7.19
CA LYS A 26 -1.97 4.35 -7.01
C LYS A 26 -0.54 4.42 -7.52
N CYS A 27 0.43 4.16 -6.66
CA CYS A 27 1.85 4.12 -7.02
C CYS A 27 2.53 2.93 -6.33
N GLY A 28 3.49 2.31 -7.00
CA GLY A 28 4.37 1.30 -6.40
C GLY A 28 5.58 1.87 -5.68
N ASP A 29 5.75 3.20 -5.72
CA ASP A 29 6.93 3.92 -5.23
C ASP A 29 6.60 4.73 -3.97
N SER A 30 7.39 4.53 -2.91
CA SER A 30 7.28 5.21 -1.62
C SER A 30 7.73 6.68 -1.66
N VAL A 31 8.28 7.15 -2.79
CA VAL A 31 8.73 8.54 -2.95
C VAL A 31 7.56 9.53 -3.10
N ILE A 32 6.38 9.08 -3.54
CA ILE A 32 5.24 9.98 -3.82
C ILE A 32 4.75 10.72 -2.55
N PRO A 33 4.50 10.06 -1.41
CA PRO A 33 4.15 10.75 -0.16
C PRO A 33 5.19 11.80 0.27
N LEU A 34 6.48 11.50 0.12
CA LEU A 34 7.57 12.45 0.40
C LEU A 34 7.47 13.71 -0.47
N LEU A 35 7.27 13.52 -1.78
CA LEU A 35 7.14 14.63 -2.72
C LEU A 35 5.86 15.44 -2.45
N ALA A 36 4.74 14.78 -2.15
CA ALA A 36 3.49 15.45 -1.78
C ALA A 36 3.68 16.33 -0.52
N ARG A 37 4.33 15.80 0.54
CA ARG A 37 4.64 16.56 1.75
C ARG A 37 5.54 17.77 1.47
N LYS A 38 6.55 17.63 0.61
CA LYS A 38 7.41 18.75 0.17
C LYS A 38 6.65 19.83 -0.60
N LEU A 39 5.49 19.52 -1.15
CA LEU A 39 4.63 20.48 -1.86
C LEU A 39 3.55 21.08 -0.95
N GLY A 40 3.55 20.78 0.35
CA GLY A 40 2.62 21.32 1.35
C GLY A 40 1.36 20.47 1.56
N TYR A 41 1.26 19.29 0.95
CA TYR A 41 0.14 18.37 1.17
C TYR A 41 0.36 17.50 2.41
N ARG A 42 -0.71 16.92 2.93
CA ARG A 42 -0.70 15.92 4.02
C ARG A 42 -1.21 14.58 3.47
N PRO A 43 -0.36 13.78 2.83
CA PRO A 43 -0.80 12.52 2.23
C PRO A 43 -1.16 11.51 3.32
N GLY A 44 -2.29 10.83 3.16
CA GLY A 44 -2.57 9.56 3.84
C GLY A 44 -2.17 8.39 2.96
N VAL A 45 -1.61 7.33 3.54
CA VAL A 45 -1.11 6.18 2.79
C VAL A 45 -2.00 4.97 3.06
N VAL A 46 -2.58 4.40 2.00
CA VAL A 46 -3.26 3.11 2.05
C VAL A 46 -2.28 2.07 1.52
N PHE A 47 -1.76 1.23 2.39
CA PHE A 47 -0.90 0.13 1.98
C PHE A 47 -1.67 -1.18 1.88
N LEU A 48 -1.72 -1.75 0.68
CA LEU A 48 -2.32 -3.05 0.40
C LEU A 48 -1.21 -4.10 0.31
N TYR A 49 -1.28 -5.12 1.17
CA TYR A 49 -0.36 -6.25 1.12
C TYR A 49 -1.10 -7.56 0.82
N ARG A 50 -0.36 -8.57 0.37
CA ARG A 50 -0.87 -9.92 0.08
C ARG A 50 0.07 -10.94 0.69
N HIS A 51 -0.42 -12.13 1.00
CA HIS A 51 0.42 -13.24 1.42
C HIS A 51 1.53 -13.52 0.41
N TYR A 52 2.78 -13.67 0.88
CA TYR A 52 3.95 -13.73 0.01
C TYR A 52 3.88 -14.92 -0.97
N VAL A 53 3.39 -16.08 -0.55
CA VAL A 53 3.23 -17.27 -1.41
C VAL A 53 2.43 -16.93 -2.66
N ASP A 54 1.30 -16.24 -2.49
CA ASP A 54 0.43 -15.92 -3.61
C ASP A 54 0.96 -14.78 -4.47
N GLN A 55 1.59 -13.79 -3.85
CA GLN A 55 2.19 -12.68 -4.58
C GLN A 55 3.38 -13.14 -5.42
N THR A 56 4.31 -13.88 -4.82
CA THR A 56 5.51 -14.41 -5.51
C THR A 56 5.12 -15.40 -6.60
N PHE A 57 4.17 -16.30 -6.36
CA PHE A 57 3.67 -17.19 -7.40
C PHE A 57 3.04 -16.42 -8.57
N SER A 58 2.17 -15.45 -8.28
CA SER A 58 1.54 -14.64 -9.33
C SER A 58 2.57 -13.82 -10.12
N ALA A 59 3.60 -13.30 -9.47
CA ALA A 59 4.65 -12.52 -10.13
C ALA A 59 5.58 -13.42 -10.96
N HIS A 60 5.91 -14.61 -10.46
CA HIS A 60 6.68 -15.62 -11.20
C HIS A 60 5.96 -16.03 -12.48
N GLN A 61 4.66 -16.35 -12.41
CA GLN A 61 3.87 -16.69 -13.60
C GLN A 61 3.79 -15.57 -14.62
N ARG A 62 3.70 -14.30 -14.17
CA ARG A 62 3.52 -13.16 -15.07
C ARG A 62 4.84 -12.69 -15.70
N HIS A 63 5.95 -12.78 -14.97
CA HIS A 63 7.21 -12.13 -15.36
C HIS A 63 8.39 -13.09 -15.49
N GLY A 64 8.25 -14.36 -15.10
CA GLY A 64 9.33 -15.34 -15.15
C GLY A 64 10.47 -15.11 -14.15
N ILE A 65 10.29 -14.20 -13.18
CA ILE A 65 11.31 -13.83 -12.20
C ILE A 65 11.50 -14.98 -11.19
N GLY A 66 12.73 -15.27 -10.79
CA GLY A 66 13.02 -16.33 -9.83
C GLY A 66 12.44 -16.07 -8.43
N TYR A 67 12.05 -17.12 -7.71
CA TYR A 67 11.42 -16.99 -6.39
C TYR A 67 12.29 -16.27 -5.35
N ALA A 68 13.61 -16.47 -5.36
CA ALA A 68 14.53 -15.79 -4.44
C ALA A 68 14.53 -14.27 -4.65
N GLU A 69 14.57 -13.82 -5.91
CA GLU A 69 14.51 -12.40 -6.26
C GLU A 69 13.14 -11.80 -5.90
N LEU A 70 12.06 -12.52 -6.17
CA LEU A 70 10.71 -12.10 -5.79
C LEU A 70 10.53 -12.00 -4.27
N MET A 71 11.16 -12.88 -3.50
CA MET A 71 11.11 -12.84 -2.04
C MET A 71 11.84 -11.61 -1.49
N GLU A 72 13.03 -11.33 -2.02
CA GLU A 72 13.80 -10.16 -1.61
C GLU A 72 13.09 -8.86 -2.00
N SER A 73 12.49 -8.82 -3.21
CA SER A 73 11.65 -7.71 -3.65
C SER A 73 10.42 -7.55 -2.75
N TYR A 74 9.76 -8.65 -2.38
CA TYR A 74 8.61 -8.64 -1.48
C TYR A 74 8.98 -8.04 -0.12
N TYR A 75 10.05 -8.52 0.51
CA TYR A 75 10.49 -8.02 1.82
C TYR A 75 10.83 -6.53 1.77
N ASN A 76 11.63 -6.11 0.79
CA ASN A 76 12.05 -4.71 0.65
C ASN A 76 10.86 -3.76 0.36
N HIS A 77 9.93 -4.19 -0.49
CA HIS A 77 8.74 -3.40 -0.79
C HIS A 77 7.83 -3.24 0.43
N ASN A 78 7.48 -4.34 1.09
CA ASN A 78 6.54 -4.33 2.21
C ASN A 78 7.13 -3.63 3.45
N SER A 79 8.42 -3.79 3.74
CA SER A 79 9.09 -3.08 4.85
C SER A 79 9.15 -1.57 4.59
N THR A 80 9.52 -1.16 3.37
CA THR A 80 9.53 0.27 2.98
C THR A 80 8.13 0.87 3.03
N ALA A 81 7.12 0.13 2.58
CA ALA A 81 5.74 0.58 2.63
C ALA A 81 5.24 0.72 4.07
N LEU A 82 5.55 -0.23 4.96
CA LEU A 82 5.22 -0.13 6.38
C LEU A 82 5.83 1.12 7.03
N MET A 83 7.13 1.38 6.79
CA MET A 83 7.78 2.61 7.24
C MET A 83 7.08 3.86 6.68
N THR A 84 6.65 3.81 5.43
CA THR A 84 5.95 4.92 4.77
C THR A 84 4.60 5.20 5.46
N VAL A 85 3.81 4.17 5.79
CA VAL A 85 2.56 4.35 6.54
C VAL A 85 2.83 4.92 7.93
N GLN A 86 3.90 4.49 8.60
CA GLN A 86 4.27 5.05 9.91
C GLN A 86 4.65 6.54 9.85
N VAL A 87 5.39 6.96 8.82
CA VAL A 87 5.85 8.35 8.68
C VAL A 87 4.73 9.30 8.24
N TYR A 88 3.86 8.86 7.33
CA TYR A 88 2.84 9.71 6.70
C TYR A 88 1.43 9.47 7.23
N GLY A 89 1.23 8.43 8.04
CA GLY A 89 -0.07 8.01 8.51
C GLY A 89 -0.90 7.30 7.43
N GLY A 90 -2.05 6.77 7.85
CA GLY A 90 -2.99 6.04 7.00
C GLY A 90 -3.30 4.65 7.55
N CYS A 91 -3.39 3.64 6.68
CA CYS A 91 -3.75 2.29 7.10
C CYS A 91 -3.08 1.21 6.27
N VAL A 92 -3.00 0.01 6.85
CA VAL A 92 -2.58 -1.22 6.19
C VAL A 92 -3.80 -2.11 6.01
N VAL A 93 -3.97 -2.70 4.82
CA VAL A 93 -5.08 -3.58 4.49
C VAL A 93 -4.54 -4.85 3.84
N SER A 94 -5.00 -6.02 4.29
CA SER A 94 -4.68 -7.29 3.63
C SER A 94 -5.61 -7.52 2.43
N TYR A 95 -5.05 -8.04 1.34
CA TYR A 95 -5.82 -8.50 0.20
C TYR A 95 -6.79 -9.61 0.59
N GLU A 96 -6.36 -10.54 1.45
CA GLU A 96 -7.18 -11.64 1.93
C GLU A 96 -8.42 -11.15 2.70
N GLU A 97 -8.27 -10.12 3.52
CA GLU A 97 -9.39 -9.46 4.24
C GLU A 97 -10.37 -8.75 3.29
N ILE A 98 -9.86 -8.13 2.21
CA ILE A 98 -10.72 -7.54 1.19
C ILE A 98 -11.52 -8.63 0.45
N MET A 99 -10.92 -9.79 0.22
CA MET A 99 -11.56 -10.89 -0.50
C MET A 99 -12.54 -11.69 0.35
N ASP A 100 -12.38 -11.70 1.68
CA ASP A 100 -13.33 -12.29 2.61
C ASP A 100 -14.53 -11.34 2.83
N VAL A 101 -15.70 -11.75 2.35
CA VAL A 101 -16.93 -10.94 2.46
C VAL A 101 -17.40 -10.77 3.90
N SER A 102 -17.03 -11.70 4.79
CA SER A 102 -17.38 -11.64 6.21
C SER A 102 -16.49 -10.67 7.00
N GLU A 103 -15.30 -10.36 6.47
CA GLU A 103 -14.35 -9.46 7.10
C GLU A 103 -14.64 -8.01 6.69
N THR A 104 -14.86 -7.12 7.66
CA THR A 104 -15.28 -5.73 7.41
C THR A 104 -14.50 -4.68 8.19
N ALA A 105 -13.68 -5.09 9.16
CA ALA A 105 -13.07 -4.17 10.11
C ALA A 105 -12.05 -3.22 9.45
N TRP A 106 -11.39 -3.66 8.38
CA TRP A 106 -10.50 -2.83 7.55
C TRP A 106 -11.20 -1.60 6.94
N ALA A 107 -12.52 -1.65 6.72
CA ALA A 107 -13.24 -0.57 6.05
C ALA A 107 -13.24 0.72 6.89
N ALA A 108 -13.24 0.62 8.22
CA ALA A 108 -13.20 1.79 9.11
C ALA A 108 -11.84 2.52 9.02
N ALA A 109 -10.73 1.78 9.01
CA ALA A 109 -9.39 2.37 8.87
C ALA A 109 -9.21 3.02 7.48
N LEU A 110 -9.74 2.36 6.44
CA LEU A 110 -9.73 2.90 5.08
C LEU A 110 -10.59 4.17 4.96
N ALA A 111 -11.78 4.18 5.57
CA ALA A 111 -12.66 5.34 5.64
C ALA A 111 -11.96 6.53 6.28
N ARG A 112 -11.29 6.33 7.43
CA ARG A 112 -10.52 7.39 8.10
C ARG A 112 -9.36 7.91 7.24
N THR A 113 -8.67 7.03 6.52
CA THR A 113 -7.54 7.41 5.67
C THR A 113 -7.96 8.16 4.41
N THR A 114 -9.09 7.78 3.83
CA THR A 114 -9.56 8.30 2.53
C THR A 114 -10.59 9.42 2.64
N GLY A 115 -11.22 9.58 3.80
CA GLY A 115 -12.38 10.46 3.99
C GLY A 115 -13.66 9.93 3.33
N LEU A 116 -13.67 8.70 2.82
CA LEU A 116 -14.85 8.04 2.28
C LEU A 116 -15.65 7.37 3.39
N ASP A 117 -16.94 7.18 3.15
CA ASP A 117 -17.82 6.44 4.05
C ASP A 117 -17.56 4.92 3.99
N ALA A 118 -17.58 4.27 5.16
CA ALA A 118 -17.26 2.84 5.29
C ALA A 118 -18.32 1.95 4.64
N GLU A 119 -19.61 2.31 4.71
CA GLU A 119 -20.67 1.54 4.05
C GLU A 119 -20.53 1.61 2.53
N THR A 120 -20.17 2.79 2.00
CA THR A 120 -19.89 3.00 0.58
C THR A 120 -18.70 2.17 0.10
N ILE A 121 -17.65 2.05 0.92
CA ILE A 121 -16.49 1.18 0.66
C ILE A 121 -16.94 -0.29 0.58
N LEU A 122 -17.69 -0.77 1.57
CA LEU A 122 -18.17 -2.16 1.62
C LEU A 122 -19.14 -2.50 0.48
N ALA A 123 -20.04 -1.57 0.15
CA ALA A 123 -20.94 -1.71 -0.99
C ALA A 123 -20.18 -1.74 -2.32
N SER A 124 -19.10 -0.95 -2.45
CA SER A 124 -18.23 -0.99 -3.62
C SER A 124 -17.48 -2.31 -3.72
N ARG A 125 -17.00 -2.87 -2.60
CA ARG A 125 -16.42 -4.21 -2.55
C ARG A 125 -17.40 -5.25 -3.07
N ALA A 126 -18.65 -5.26 -2.58
CA ALA A 126 -19.65 -6.25 -2.96
C ALA A 126 -19.94 -6.30 -4.48
N LYS A 127 -19.70 -5.20 -5.20
CA LYS A 127 -19.85 -5.12 -6.65
C LYS A 127 -18.65 -5.68 -7.43
N ILE A 128 -17.49 -5.78 -6.79
CA ILE A 128 -16.21 -6.11 -7.43
C ILE A 128 -15.73 -7.50 -7.03
N VAL A 129 -15.87 -7.86 -5.76
CA VAL A 129 -15.40 -9.13 -5.21
C VAL A 129 -16.42 -10.21 -5.55
N CYS A 130 -16.06 -11.04 -6.53
CA CYS A 130 -16.76 -12.27 -6.81
C CYS A 130 -16.17 -13.42 -5.98
N PRO A 131 -16.99 -14.33 -5.44
CA PRO A 131 -16.51 -15.53 -4.76
C PRO A 131 -15.51 -16.27 -5.66
N GLN A 132 -14.29 -16.45 -5.17
CA GLN A 132 -13.29 -17.25 -5.87
C GLN A 132 -13.38 -18.69 -5.36
N PRO A 133 -13.14 -19.70 -6.22
CA PRO A 133 -12.96 -21.06 -5.76
C PRO A 133 -11.76 -21.12 -4.78
N PRO A 134 -11.77 -22.06 -3.82
CA PRO A 134 -10.70 -22.18 -2.83
C PRO A 134 -9.36 -22.32 -3.56
N ALA A 135 -8.39 -21.51 -3.15
CA ALA A 135 -7.07 -21.53 -3.75
C ALA A 135 -6.44 -22.92 -3.57
N THR A 136 -5.99 -23.53 -4.67
CA THR A 136 -5.18 -24.75 -4.60
C THR A 136 -3.94 -24.45 -3.76
N ARG A 137 -3.62 -25.29 -2.78
CA ARG A 137 -2.47 -25.09 -1.90
C ARG A 137 -1.19 -25.01 -2.72
N ARG A 138 -0.57 -23.83 -2.76
CA ARG A 138 0.68 -23.59 -3.47
C ARG A 138 1.85 -23.85 -2.54
N ILE A 139 2.89 -24.50 -3.06
CA ILE A 139 4.14 -24.73 -2.34
C ILE A 139 5.17 -23.75 -2.88
N VAL A 140 5.38 -22.67 -2.15
CA VAL A 140 6.50 -21.74 -2.36
C VAL A 140 7.40 -21.85 -1.13
N PRO A 141 8.73 -21.86 -1.28
CA PRO A 141 9.65 -21.87 -0.14
C PRO A 141 9.30 -20.75 0.86
N SER A 142 9.22 -21.09 2.15
CA SER A 142 9.00 -20.12 3.21
C SER A 142 10.27 -19.32 3.47
N ASP A 143 10.13 -18.01 3.71
CA ASP A 143 11.18 -17.14 4.20
C ASP A 143 10.76 -16.61 5.59
N PRO A 144 11.48 -16.96 6.66
CA PRO A 144 11.14 -16.51 8.02
C PRO A 144 11.04 -14.98 8.15
N ARG A 145 11.77 -14.21 7.32
CA ARG A 145 11.69 -12.73 7.31
C ARG A 145 10.35 -12.25 6.77
N ALA A 146 9.81 -12.92 5.74
CA ALA A 146 8.51 -12.60 5.17
C ALA A 146 7.38 -12.97 6.14
N ASP A 147 7.49 -14.08 6.85
CA ASP A 147 6.54 -14.49 7.88
C ASP A 147 6.51 -13.50 9.06
N ALA A 148 7.69 -13.10 9.53
CA ALA A 148 7.82 -12.08 10.58
C ALA A 148 7.23 -10.73 10.13
N LEU A 149 7.49 -10.30 8.89
CA LEU A 149 6.95 -9.06 8.34
C LEU A 149 5.42 -9.14 8.18
N LEU A 150 4.87 -10.27 7.75
CA LEU A 150 3.43 -10.49 7.67
C LEU A 150 2.77 -10.40 9.04
N THR A 151 3.44 -10.92 10.07
CA THR A 151 2.98 -10.83 11.46
C THR A 151 2.96 -9.37 11.92
N GLN A 152 4.03 -8.61 11.64
CA GLN A 152 4.08 -7.18 11.94
C GLN A 152 2.99 -6.41 11.20
N LEU A 153 2.77 -6.67 9.91
CA LEU A 153 1.70 -6.04 9.13
C LEU A 153 0.31 -6.38 9.70
N ALA A 154 0.15 -7.59 10.24
CA ALA A 154 -1.09 -7.98 10.90
C ALA A 154 -1.37 -7.16 12.18
N ASP A 155 -0.34 -6.75 12.91
CA ASP A 155 -0.50 -5.89 14.11
C ASP A 155 -1.02 -4.46 13.78
N PHE A 156 -0.96 -4.08 12.50
CA PHE A 156 -1.52 -2.82 11.99
C PHE A 156 -2.89 -2.97 11.34
N ARG A 157 -3.45 -4.18 11.30
CA ARG A 157 -4.82 -4.41 10.81
C ARG A 157 -5.79 -3.56 11.60
N GLU A 158 -6.77 -2.99 10.89
CA GLU A 158 -7.84 -2.17 11.48
C GLU A 158 -7.38 -0.86 12.13
N ARG A 159 -6.07 -0.60 12.19
CA ARG A 159 -5.51 0.57 12.84
C ARG A 159 -5.31 1.68 11.82
N TYR A 160 -5.84 2.85 12.17
CA TYR A 160 -5.41 4.09 11.57
C TYR A 160 -4.14 4.56 12.28
N ILE A 161 -3.08 4.79 11.51
CA ILE A 161 -1.85 5.38 11.99
C ILE A 161 -1.92 6.89 11.77
N GLU A 162 -1.80 7.67 12.85
CA GLU A 162 -1.66 9.11 12.74
C GLU A 162 -0.27 9.45 12.19
N ALA A 163 -0.21 10.44 11.29
CA ALA A 163 1.04 10.89 10.73
C ALA A 163 1.94 11.43 11.85
N ASP A 164 3.20 10.98 11.88
CA ASP A 164 4.15 11.47 12.86
C ASP A 164 4.36 12.98 12.67
N ARG A 165 4.10 13.76 13.74
CA ARG A 165 4.17 15.22 13.77
C ARG A 165 5.61 15.71 13.86
N LEU A 166 6.54 15.02 13.20
CA LEU A 166 7.98 15.35 13.13
C LEU A 166 8.30 16.74 12.54
N GLY A 167 7.29 17.57 12.23
CA GLY A 167 7.47 18.94 11.74
C GLY A 167 6.73 20.03 12.53
N GLU A 168 6.08 19.73 13.68
CA GLU A 168 5.44 20.76 14.52
C GLU A 168 6.37 21.28 15.66
N ARG A 169 7.64 20.86 15.67
CA ARG A 169 8.64 21.27 16.69
C ARG A 169 9.76 22.17 16.13
N SER A 170 9.49 22.99 15.13
CA SER A 170 10.48 23.93 14.57
C SER A 170 9.92 25.33 14.46
#